data_AF-A0AAE7E5T5-F1
#
_entry.id   AF-A0AAE7E5T5-F1
#
_cell.length_a   1.000
_cell.length_b   1.000
_cell.length_c   1.000
_cell.angle_alpha   90.00
_cell.angle_beta   90.00
_cell.angle_gamma   90.00
#
_symmetry.space_group_name_H-M   'P 1'
#
loop_
_entity.id
_entity.type
_entity.pdbx_description
1 polymer ?
#
loop_
_entity_poly.entity_id
_entity_poly.type
_entity_poly.pdbx_seq_one_letter_code
_entity_poly.pdbx_strand_id
1 'polypeptide(L)'
;MPQLIAMIIVVVGAMIYMFQTFGGTGDKIEGIAQKTSVITEINNIKNGLKLAARSGSIATADNATNDEYNKLAGIAKLKYFAEQINEQISKDKDGVSRTTTDFNTYAAISFGGNSDNATSATADMIIRLVANTKGQIPGIFVDLSRGGLKDGAGFLESQIANDLKSVATIDRKANVATATDTPAAGALRTTGTDVEKRIPVETTGADTLLNDGMFTIYFQDFGSNEVVIDNN
;
A
#
# COMPACT_ATOMS: atom_id res chain seq x y z
N MET A 1 51.97 -32.51 -2.44
CA MET A 1 50.72 -32.57 -1.65
C MET A 1 49.97 -31.23 -1.42
N PRO A 2 50.23 -30.09 -2.10
CA PRO A 2 49.36 -28.90 -2.00
C PRO A 2 48.15 -28.91 -2.96
N GLN A 3 48.11 -29.83 -3.93
CA GLN A 3 47.04 -29.91 -4.92
C GLN A 3 45.72 -30.48 -4.38
N LEU A 4 45.76 -31.24 -3.27
CA LEU A 4 44.55 -31.85 -2.69
C LEU A 4 43.68 -30.82 -1.92
N ILE A 5 44.32 -29.86 -1.25
CA ILE A 5 43.63 -28.82 -0.45
C ILE A 5 42.98 -27.78 -1.37
N ALA A 6 43.64 -27.40 -2.47
CA ALA A 6 43.09 -26.46 -3.45
C ALA A 6 41.83 -27.00 -4.15
N MET A 7 41.79 -28.31 -4.43
CA MET A 7 40.64 -28.95 -5.07
C MET A 7 39.39 -28.97 -4.16
N ILE A 8 39.57 -29.14 -2.85
CA ILE A 8 38.47 -29.16 -1.88
C ILE A 8 37.83 -27.76 -1.74
N ILE A 9 38.65 -26.70 -1.70
CA ILE A 9 38.15 -25.32 -1.54
C ILE A 9 37.32 -24.86 -2.76
N VAL A 10 37.72 -25.25 -3.98
CA VAL A 10 36.99 -24.89 -5.20
C VAL A 10 35.65 -25.64 -5.31
N VAL A 11 35.62 -26.92 -4.92
CA VAL A 11 34.38 -27.72 -4.93
C VAL A 11 33.39 -27.24 -3.88
N VAL A 12 33.85 -26.88 -2.68
CA VAL A 12 33.00 -26.30 -1.64
C VAL A 12 32.51 -24.91 -2.05
N GLY A 13 33.34 -24.08 -2.70
CA GLY A 13 32.93 -22.79 -3.25
C GLY A 13 31.86 -22.89 -4.34
N ALA A 14 31.98 -23.86 -5.24
CA ALA A 14 30.98 -24.13 -6.28
C ALA A 14 29.66 -24.69 -5.72
N MET A 15 29.72 -25.51 -4.67
CA MET A 15 28.51 -26.00 -4.00
C MET A 15 27.82 -24.91 -3.17
N ILE A 16 28.57 -24.05 -2.47
CA ILE A 16 28.00 -22.86 -1.80
C ILE A 16 27.35 -21.92 -2.83
N TYR A 17 27.98 -21.71 -3.99
CA TYR A 17 27.41 -20.90 -5.06
C TYR A 17 26.11 -21.49 -5.63
N MET A 18 26.03 -22.82 -5.78
CA MET A 18 24.80 -23.48 -6.23
C MET A 18 23.68 -23.49 -5.17
N PHE A 19 24.00 -23.54 -3.87
CA PHE A 19 23.00 -23.38 -2.80
C PHE A 19 22.48 -21.93 -2.68
N GLN A 20 23.30 -20.92 -3.02
CA GLN A 20 22.86 -19.52 -3.11
C GLN A 20 21.95 -19.26 -4.33
N THR A 21 22.10 -20.01 -5.43
CA THR A 21 21.22 -19.88 -6.61
C THR A 21 19.87 -20.58 -6.46
N PHE A 22 19.75 -21.61 -5.61
CA PHE A 22 18.44 -22.25 -5.33
C PHE A 22 17.73 -21.71 -4.08
N GLY A 23 18.47 -21.18 -3.10
CA GLY A 23 17.89 -20.56 -1.90
C GLY A 23 17.03 -19.33 -2.20
N GLY A 24 17.30 -18.61 -3.31
CA GLY A 24 16.52 -17.44 -3.73
C GLY A 24 15.38 -17.72 -4.71
N THR A 25 15.16 -18.98 -5.13
CA THR A 25 14.09 -19.31 -6.10
C THR A 25 12.80 -19.71 -5.40
N GLY A 26 12.90 -20.36 -4.23
CA GLY A 26 11.74 -20.65 -3.37
C GLY A 26 11.01 -19.38 -2.93
N ASP A 27 11.77 -18.39 -2.44
CA ASP A 27 11.27 -17.08 -2.02
C ASP A 27 10.66 -16.28 -3.18
N LYS A 28 11.23 -16.38 -4.39
CA LYS A 28 10.66 -15.74 -5.60
C LYS A 28 9.37 -16.42 -6.08
N ILE A 29 9.27 -17.75 -5.99
CA ILE A 29 8.05 -18.47 -6.37
C ILE A 29 6.92 -18.21 -5.37
N GLU A 30 7.23 -18.19 -4.08
CA GLU A 30 6.30 -17.79 -3.02
C GLU A 30 5.86 -16.33 -3.19
N GLY A 31 6.79 -15.42 -3.48
CA GLY A 31 6.50 -14.02 -3.78
C GLY A 31 5.59 -13.82 -5.00
N ILE A 32 5.68 -14.65 -6.04
CA ILE A 32 4.76 -14.59 -7.20
C ILE A 32 3.33 -14.97 -6.79
N ALA A 33 3.16 -15.98 -5.94
CA ALA A 33 1.84 -16.37 -5.44
C ALA A 33 1.24 -15.28 -4.54
N GLN A 34 2.05 -14.71 -3.64
CA GLN A 34 1.66 -13.61 -2.75
C GLN A 34 1.27 -12.35 -3.54
N LYS A 35 1.95 -12.02 -4.64
CA LYS A 35 1.67 -10.85 -5.47
C LYS A 35 0.21 -10.79 -5.94
N THR A 36 -0.36 -11.90 -6.39
CA THR A 36 -1.75 -11.93 -6.87
C THR A 36 -2.73 -11.58 -5.74
N SER A 37 -2.48 -12.08 -4.53
CA SER A 37 -3.26 -11.76 -3.34
C SER A 37 -3.09 -10.29 -2.95
N VAL A 38 -1.87 -9.74 -2.98
CA VAL A 38 -1.62 -8.31 -2.71
C VAL A 38 -2.38 -7.42 -3.69
N ILE A 39 -2.32 -7.71 -5.00
CA ILE A 39 -3.03 -6.95 -6.03
C ILE A 39 -4.56 -7.05 -5.83
N THR A 40 -5.06 -8.21 -5.41
CA THR A 40 -6.49 -8.40 -5.12
C THR A 40 -6.95 -7.50 -3.98
N GLU A 41 -6.18 -7.45 -2.88
CA GLU A 41 -6.47 -6.58 -1.73
C GLU A 41 -6.43 -5.10 -2.09
N ILE A 42 -5.44 -4.67 -2.88
CA ILE A 42 -5.36 -3.31 -3.42
C ILE A 42 -6.61 -2.98 -4.27
N ASN A 43 -7.04 -3.90 -5.12
CA ASN A 43 -8.21 -3.68 -5.98
C ASN A 43 -9.53 -3.63 -5.20
N ASN A 44 -9.67 -4.40 -4.11
CA ASN A 44 -10.83 -4.32 -3.23
C ASN A 44 -10.97 -2.93 -2.61
N ILE A 45 -9.87 -2.34 -2.12
CA ILE A 45 -9.85 -0.97 -1.60
C ILE A 45 -10.07 0.04 -2.72
N LYS A 46 -9.38 -0.10 -3.86
CA LYS A 46 -9.53 0.78 -5.03
C LYS A 46 -10.98 0.93 -5.45
N ASN A 47 -11.72 -0.18 -5.58
CA ASN A 47 -13.10 -0.15 -6.02
C ASN A 47 -13.99 0.66 -5.07
N GLY A 48 -13.83 0.48 -3.75
CA GLY A 48 -14.57 1.27 -2.76
C GLY A 48 -14.16 2.75 -2.77
N LEU A 49 -12.86 3.05 -2.90
CA LEU A 49 -12.38 4.43 -3.00
C LEU A 49 -12.89 5.13 -4.27
N LYS A 50 -13.02 4.41 -5.38
CA LYS A 50 -13.57 4.97 -6.63
C LYS A 50 -15.04 5.34 -6.47
N LEU A 51 -15.83 4.50 -5.80
CA LEU A 51 -17.23 4.79 -5.48
C LEU A 51 -17.33 6.01 -4.54
N ALA A 52 -16.52 6.05 -3.49
CA ALA A 52 -16.50 7.17 -2.55
C ALA A 52 -16.07 8.49 -3.21
N ALA A 53 -15.03 8.47 -4.05
CA ALA A 53 -14.57 9.64 -4.80
C ALA A 53 -15.65 10.14 -5.77
N ARG A 54 -16.37 9.22 -6.44
CA ARG A 54 -17.48 9.57 -7.32
C ARG A 54 -18.66 10.22 -6.58
N SER A 55 -18.89 9.82 -5.34
CA SER A 55 -19.91 10.40 -4.46
C SER A 55 -19.48 11.71 -3.79
N GLY A 56 -18.22 12.14 -3.95
CA GLY A 56 -17.69 13.33 -3.29
C GLY A 56 -17.37 13.12 -1.80
N SER A 57 -17.30 11.89 -1.32
CA SER A 57 -17.11 11.60 0.11
C SER A 57 -15.64 11.60 0.57
N ILE A 58 -14.68 11.78 -0.35
CA ILE A 58 -13.25 11.85 0.00
C ILE A 58 -12.80 13.30 -0.05
N ALA A 59 -12.37 13.82 1.10
CA ALA A 59 -11.97 15.23 1.23
C ALA A 59 -10.64 15.40 1.97
N THR A 60 -10.12 16.63 1.99
CA THR A 60 -8.88 17.00 2.70
C THR A 60 -9.03 16.96 4.23
N ALA A 61 -10.23 17.16 4.74
CA ALA A 61 -10.57 17.12 6.16
C ALA A 61 -11.86 16.32 6.41
N ASP A 62 -12.12 15.93 7.66
CA ASP A 62 -13.39 15.30 8.05
C ASP A 62 -14.49 16.36 8.19
N ASN A 63 -15.65 16.08 7.62
CA ASN A 63 -16.90 16.78 7.83
C ASN A 63 -18.06 15.77 7.74
N ALA A 64 -18.30 15.11 8.87
CA ALA A 64 -19.36 14.12 9.01
C ALA A 64 -20.79 14.62 8.69
N THR A 65 -21.04 15.94 8.68
CA THR A 65 -22.36 16.48 8.32
C THR A 65 -22.64 16.33 6.82
N ASN A 66 -21.59 16.38 6.01
CA ASN A 66 -21.65 16.28 4.56
C ASN A 66 -21.21 14.91 4.03
N ASP A 67 -20.94 13.94 4.92
CA ASP A 67 -20.36 12.65 4.58
C ASP A 67 -19.00 12.77 3.84
N GLU A 68 -18.21 13.77 4.22
CA GLU A 68 -16.89 14.06 3.67
C GLU A 68 -15.79 13.59 4.65
N TYR A 69 -14.87 12.75 4.20
CA TYR A 69 -13.91 12.09 5.09
C TYR A 69 -12.51 12.02 4.47
N ASN A 70 -11.48 12.17 5.31
CA ASN A 70 -10.07 12.06 4.92
C ASN A 70 -9.36 10.81 5.47
N LYS A 71 -10.14 9.88 6.07
CA LYS A 71 -9.67 8.60 6.62
C LYS A 71 -10.55 7.44 6.17
N LEU A 72 -9.96 6.25 6.08
CA LEU A 72 -10.69 5.01 5.74
C LEU A 72 -11.88 4.74 6.67
N ALA A 73 -11.82 5.06 7.96
CA ALA A 73 -12.95 4.82 8.87
C ALA A 73 -14.21 5.59 8.50
N GLY A 74 -14.08 6.84 8.03
CA GLY A 74 -15.22 7.60 7.51
C GLY A 74 -15.83 6.95 6.27
N ILE A 75 -14.99 6.60 5.30
CA ILE A 75 -15.41 5.94 4.06
C ILE A 75 -16.07 4.57 4.32
N ALA A 76 -15.55 3.82 5.30
CA ALA A 76 -16.10 2.53 5.70
C ALA A 76 -17.49 2.64 6.36
N LYS A 77 -17.78 3.73 7.09
CA LYS A 77 -19.12 3.96 7.65
C LYS A 77 -20.18 4.17 6.57
N LEU A 78 -19.78 4.74 5.43
CA LEU A 78 -20.63 4.89 4.24
C LEU A 78 -20.81 3.58 3.45
N LYS A 79 -20.15 2.49 3.88
CA LYS A 79 -20.25 1.14 3.34
C LYS A 79 -19.81 1.01 1.88
N TYR A 80 -18.81 1.79 1.47
CA TYR A 80 -18.27 1.70 0.10
C TYR A 80 -17.40 0.47 -0.17
N PHE A 81 -16.89 -0.21 0.86
CA PHE A 81 -16.11 -1.45 0.70
C PHE A 81 -16.98 -2.70 0.87
N ALA A 82 -16.39 -3.88 0.67
CA ALA A 82 -17.01 -5.14 1.07
C ALA A 82 -17.30 -5.16 2.58
N GLU A 83 -18.34 -5.88 3.00
CA GLU A 83 -18.83 -5.89 4.39
C GLU A 83 -17.74 -6.19 5.41
N GLN A 84 -16.94 -7.23 5.18
CA GLN A 84 -15.83 -7.60 6.08
C GLN A 84 -14.76 -6.52 6.20
N ILE A 85 -14.50 -5.79 5.12
CA ILE A 85 -13.54 -4.67 5.11
C ILE A 85 -14.13 -3.49 5.88
N ASN A 86 -15.39 -3.14 5.61
CA ASN A 86 -16.08 -2.09 6.35
C ASN A 86 -16.08 -2.39 7.84
N GLU A 87 -16.38 -3.63 8.23
CA GLU A 87 -16.41 -4.03 9.63
C GLU A 87 -15.03 -3.90 10.30
N GLN A 88 -13.97 -4.40 9.65
CA GLN A 88 -12.62 -4.30 10.21
C GLN A 88 -12.15 -2.85 10.40
N ILE A 89 -12.43 -1.99 9.42
CA ILE A 89 -12.01 -0.59 9.45
C ILE A 89 -12.88 0.21 10.44
N SER A 90 -14.19 -0.05 10.46
CA SER A 90 -15.14 0.74 11.26
C SER A 90 -15.28 0.27 12.71
N LYS A 91 -14.81 -0.93 13.05
CA LYS A 91 -14.88 -1.48 14.41
C LYS A 91 -13.50 -1.87 14.95
N ASP A 92 -13.34 -1.78 16.27
CA ASP A 92 -12.18 -2.31 16.96
C ASP A 92 -12.30 -3.82 17.24
N LYS A 93 -11.30 -4.39 17.90
CA LYS A 93 -11.25 -5.83 18.24
C LYS A 93 -12.40 -6.30 19.14
N ASP A 94 -13.00 -5.39 19.89
CA ASP A 94 -14.11 -5.67 20.82
C ASP A 94 -15.47 -5.40 20.14
N GLY A 95 -15.47 -5.02 18.86
CA GLY A 95 -16.67 -4.74 18.07
C GLY A 95 -17.21 -3.32 18.27
N VAL A 96 -16.46 -2.42 18.92
CA VAL A 96 -16.86 -1.04 19.16
C VAL A 96 -16.58 -0.19 17.94
N SER A 97 -17.53 0.66 17.55
CA SER A 97 -17.38 1.58 16.41
C SER A 97 -16.24 2.59 16.64
N ARG A 98 -15.35 2.72 15.66
CA ARG A 98 -14.27 3.70 15.64
C ARG A 98 -14.76 5.10 15.28
N THR A 99 -14.00 6.11 15.70
CA THR A 99 -14.15 7.49 15.24
C THR A 99 -13.75 7.60 13.76
N THR A 100 -14.45 8.42 12.98
CA THR A 100 -14.14 8.60 11.55
C THR A 100 -12.87 9.41 11.33
N THR A 101 -12.48 10.21 12.32
CA THR A 101 -11.39 11.20 12.24
C THR A 101 -10.01 10.60 12.49
N ASP A 102 -9.92 9.48 13.23
CA ASP A 102 -8.64 9.07 13.82
C ASP A 102 -8.08 7.78 13.22
N PHE A 103 -8.88 7.03 12.46
CA PHE A 103 -8.50 5.69 12.02
C PHE A 103 -8.43 5.55 10.50
N ASN A 104 -7.22 5.31 10.00
CA ASN A 104 -6.91 5.26 8.57
C ASN A 104 -6.28 3.94 8.11
N THR A 105 -6.43 2.87 8.89
CA THR A 105 -5.66 1.65 8.71
C THR A 105 -6.58 0.49 8.36
N TYR A 106 -6.28 -0.21 7.28
CA TYR A 106 -6.86 -1.50 6.95
C TYR A 106 -5.74 -2.55 6.96
N ALA A 107 -5.92 -3.63 7.71
CA ALA A 107 -5.07 -4.80 7.64
C ALA A 107 -5.66 -5.81 6.64
N ALA A 108 -4.89 -6.20 5.63
CA ALA A 108 -5.40 -7.04 4.55
C ALA A 108 -5.83 -8.42 5.07
N ILE A 109 -7.10 -8.78 4.83
CA ILE A 109 -7.72 -10.00 5.40
C ILE A 109 -7.05 -11.26 4.82
N SER A 110 -6.69 -11.24 3.54
CA SER A 110 -6.00 -12.35 2.86
C SER A 110 -4.64 -12.69 3.48
N PHE A 111 -4.09 -11.80 4.31
CA PHE A 111 -2.84 -11.97 5.04
C PHE A 111 -3.04 -11.99 6.55
N GLY A 112 -4.21 -12.45 7.02
CA GLY A 112 -4.51 -12.57 8.45
C GLY A 112 -4.85 -11.25 9.15
N GLY A 113 -5.12 -10.19 8.38
CA GLY A 113 -5.55 -8.89 8.89
C GLY A 113 -6.87 -8.93 9.65
N ASN A 114 -6.93 -8.22 10.76
CA ASN A 114 -8.10 -8.07 11.63
C ASN A 114 -8.05 -6.73 12.38
N SER A 115 -9.10 -6.40 13.14
CA SER A 115 -9.19 -5.09 13.81
C SER A 115 -8.10 -4.86 14.87
N ASP A 116 -7.52 -5.91 15.46
CA ASP A 116 -6.47 -5.79 16.47
C ASP A 116 -5.12 -5.41 15.83
N ASN A 117 -4.69 -6.19 14.84
CA ASN A 117 -3.43 -5.92 14.12
C ASN A 117 -3.52 -4.71 13.18
N ALA A 118 -4.73 -4.28 12.79
CA ALA A 118 -4.95 -2.98 12.15
C ALA A 118 -4.74 -1.82 13.13
N THR A 119 -5.15 -1.95 14.41
CA THR A 119 -4.91 -0.93 15.44
C THR A 119 -3.44 -0.78 15.74
N SER A 120 -2.77 -1.92 15.92
CA SER A 120 -1.36 -1.96 16.29
C SER A 120 -0.42 -1.80 15.08
N ALA A 121 -0.96 -1.75 13.86
CA ALA A 121 -0.21 -1.72 12.60
C ALA A 121 0.85 -2.83 12.49
N THR A 122 0.51 -4.04 12.94
CA THR A 122 1.39 -5.21 13.00
C THR A 122 1.06 -6.28 11.96
N ALA A 123 0.04 -6.08 11.14
CA ALA A 123 -0.31 -7.01 10.08
C ALA A 123 0.76 -7.08 8.98
N ASP A 124 0.78 -8.20 8.27
CA ASP A 124 1.69 -8.47 7.14
C ASP A 124 1.53 -7.47 5.99
N MET A 125 0.30 -7.00 5.76
CA MET A 125 -0.01 -5.97 4.77
C MET A 125 -0.98 -4.97 5.37
N ILE A 126 -0.54 -3.71 5.40
CA ILE A 126 -1.34 -2.58 5.84
C ILE A 126 -1.64 -1.67 4.65
N ILE A 127 -2.88 -1.19 4.56
CA ILE A 127 -3.34 -0.23 3.57
C ILE A 127 -3.88 1.02 4.28
N ARG A 128 -3.54 2.20 3.77
CA ARG A 128 -4.03 3.50 4.26
C ARG A 128 -4.46 4.40 3.12
N LEU A 129 -5.46 5.24 3.36
CA LEU A 129 -5.89 6.26 2.40
C LEU A 129 -4.96 7.48 2.45
N VAL A 130 -4.57 7.99 1.27
CA VAL A 130 -3.84 9.26 1.12
C VAL A 130 -4.78 10.27 0.45
N ALA A 131 -5.31 11.21 1.26
CA ALA A 131 -6.32 12.19 0.84
C ALA A 131 -5.99 13.63 1.30
N ASN A 132 -4.72 13.95 1.51
CA ASN A 132 -4.29 15.22 2.11
C ASN A 132 -4.22 16.43 1.15
N THR A 133 -4.44 16.26 -0.15
CA THR A 133 -4.32 17.35 -1.15
C THR A 133 -5.57 17.46 -2.01
N LYS A 134 -6.19 18.64 -2.07
CA LYS A 134 -7.34 18.91 -2.93
C LYS A 134 -7.02 18.67 -4.40
N GLY A 135 -7.95 18.07 -5.14
CA GLY A 135 -7.85 17.84 -6.58
C GLY A 135 -6.95 16.65 -6.95
N GLN A 136 -6.34 15.99 -5.98
CA GLN A 136 -5.56 14.77 -6.24
C GLN A 136 -6.48 13.57 -6.43
N ILE A 137 -6.02 12.60 -7.20
CA ILE A 137 -6.59 11.25 -7.17
C ILE A 137 -6.28 10.65 -5.79
N PRO A 138 -7.27 10.09 -5.07
CA PRO A 138 -7.03 9.44 -3.78
C PRO A 138 -5.95 8.35 -3.89
N GLY A 139 -4.93 8.44 -3.05
CA GLY A 139 -3.83 7.47 -3.04
C GLY A 139 -4.10 6.29 -2.10
N ILE A 140 -3.52 5.14 -2.44
CA ILE A 140 -3.51 3.94 -1.61
C ILE A 140 -2.09 3.70 -1.15
N PHE A 141 -1.79 4.02 0.10
CA PHE A 141 -0.52 3.68 0.72
C PHE A 141 -0.54 2.20 1.13
N VAL A 142 0.46 1.45 0.71
CA VAL A 142 0.63 0.02 1.00
C VAL A 142 1.94 -0.16 1.75
N ASP A 143 1.89 -1.03 2.75
CA ASP A 143 2.99 -1.28 3.66
C ASP A 143 3.12 -2.77 3.92
N LEU A 144 4.16 -3.35 3.33
CA LEU A 144 4.55 -4.78 3.39
C LEU A 144 5.79 -4.98 4.26
N SER A 145 6.28 -3.92 4.92
CA SER A 145 7.55 -3.90 5.65
C SER A 145 7.52 -4.71 6.96
N ARG A 146 6.39 -5.34 7.28
CA ARG A 146 6.11 -5.99 8.57
C ARG A 146 5.56 -7.39 8.39
N GLY A 147 5.53 -8.12 9.51
CA GLY A 147 4.94 -9.45 9.57
C GLY A 147 5.64 -10.45 8.63
N GLY A 148 4.88 -11.37 8.07
CA GLY A 148 5.35 -12.45 7.19
C GLY A 148 5.82 -11.99 5.80
N LEU A 149 5.48 -10.79 5.35
CA LEU A 149 5.87 -10.29 4.01
C LEU A 149 7.18 -9.49 4.02
N LYS A 150 7.70 -9.13 5.20
CA LYS A 150 8.85 -8.21 5.34
C LYS A 150 10.09 -8.65 4.56
N ASP A 151 10.37 -9.94 4.52
CA ASP A 151 11.61 -10.48 3.93
C ASP A 151 11.54 -10.46 2.39
N GLY A 152 10.34 -10.53 1.82
CA GLY A 152 10.07 -10.43 0.38
C GLY A 152 9.58 -9.04 -0.08
N ALA A 153 9.47 -8.07 0.82
CA ALA A 153 8.73 -6.83 0.59
C ALA A 153 9.28 -6.00 -0.59
N GLY A 154 10.60 -5.82 -0.68
CA GLY A 154 11.22 -5.10 -1.80
C GLY A 154 11.05 -5.80 -3.16
N PHE A 155 11.03 -7.14 -3.17
CA PHE A 155 10.70 -7.88 -4.39
C PHE A 155 9.24 -7.65 -4.78
N LEU A 156 8.29 -7.82 -3.85
CA LEU A 156 6.86 -7.61 -4.09
C LEU A 156 6.57 -6.19 -4.59
N GLU A 157 7.12 -5.18 -3.92
CA GLU A 157 7.02 -3.78 -4.32
C GLU A 157 7.48 -3.57 -5.77
N SER A 158 8.64 -4.12 -6.15
CA SER A 158 9.16 -4.02 -7.52
C SER A 158 8.25 -4.70 -8.55
N GLN A 159 7.66 -5.84 -8.21
CA GLN A 159 6.77 -6.57 -9.11
C GLN A 159 5.44 -5.84 -9.26
N ILE A 160 4.86 -5.34 -8.18
CA ILE A 160 3.62 -4.56 -8.19
C ILE A 160 3.81 -3.27 -8.99
N ALA A 161 4.94 -2.58 -8.79
CA ALA A 161 5.31 -1.42 -9.58
C ALA A 161 5.35 -1.72 -11.10
N ASN A 162 5.95 -2.85 -11.47
CA ASN A 162 6.05 -3.27 -12.87
C ASN A 162 4.70 -3.68 -13.47
N ASP A 163 3.86 -4.38 -12.71
CA ASP A 163 2.57 -4.88 -13.17
C ASP A 163 1.54 -3.74 -13.33
N LEU A 164 1.55 -2.77 -12.41
CA LEU A 164 0.56 -1.69 -12.39
C LEU A 164 0.99 -0.44 -13.17
N LYS A 165 2.22 -0.36 -13.69
CA LYS A 165 2.75 0.85 -14.37
C LYS A 165 1.92 1.38 -15.53
N SER A 166 1.12 0.54 -16.18
CA SER A 166 0.27 0.94 -17.30
C SER A 166 -1.05 1.58 -16.85
N VAL A 167 -1.45 1.37 -15.59
CA VAL A 167 -2.75 1.80 -15.04
C VAL A 167 -2.62 2.68 -13.81
N ALA A 168 -1.44 2.79 -13.22
CA ALA A 168 -1.18 3.56 -12.01
C ALA A 168 0.22 4.19 -12.03
N THR A 169 0.37 5.29 -11.30
CA THR A 169 1.68 5.79 -10.87
C THR A 169 1.96 5.28 -9.47
N ILE A 170 3.16 4.77 -9.22
CA ILE A 170 3.55 4.21 -7.92
C ILE A 170 4.70 5.04 -7.37
N ASP A 171 4.42 5.77 -6.28
CA ASP A 171 5.43 6.46 -5.51
C ASP A 171 6.11 5.47 -4.55
N ARG A 172 7.22 4.91 -5.02
CA ARG A 172 8.08 3.96 -4.29
C ARG A 172 9.00 4.63 -3.27
N LYS A 173 8.89 5.95 -3.10
CA LYS A 173 9.64 6.71 -2.10
C LYS A 173 8.73 7.20 -0.98
N ALA A 174 7.43 6.91 -1.06
CA ALA A 174 6.49 7.16 0.02
C ALA A 174 6.82 6.26 1.21
N ASN A 175 7.00 6.88 2.38
CA ASN A 175 7.40 6.20 3.60
C ASN A 175 6.68 6.81 4.81
N VAL A 176 6.60 6.05 5.89
CA VAL A 176 6.15 6.48 7.22
C VAL A 176 7.24 6.18 8.24
N ALA A 177 7.56 7.13 9.13
CA ALA A 177 8.64 6.93 10.09
C ALA A 177 8.25 5.91 11.17
N THR A 178 6.98 5.90 11.57
CA THR A 178 6.40 4.91 12.47
C THR A 178 5.21 4.19 11.83
N ALA A 179 4.91 3.00 12.34
CA ALA A 179 3.80 2.18 11.85
C ALA A 179 2.42 2.84 12.01
N THR A 180 2.30 3.91 12.78
CA THR A 180 1.02 4.60 13.00
C THR A 180 0.96 5.97 12.33
N ASP A 181 2.04 6.41 11.68
CA ASP A 181 2.05 7.73 11.02
C ASP A 181 1.10 7.74 9.82
N THR A 182 0.54 8.92 9.55
CA THR A 182 -0.29 9.13 8.37
C THR A 182 0.60 9.37 7.15
N PRO A 183 0.47 8.56 6.09
CA PRO A 183 1.16 8.82 4.83
C PRO A 183 0.62 10.10 4.17
N ALA A 184 1.50 10.84 3.51
CA ALA A 184 1.17 12.08 2.83
C ALA A 184 1.59 12.01 1.36
N ALA A 185 0.76 12.59 0.49
CA ALA A 185 1.09 12.79 -0.90
C ALA A 185 2.15 13.88 -1.10
N GLY A 186 2.91 13.78 -2.19
CA GLY A 186 3.70 14.89 -2.73
C GLY A 186 2.83 16.02 -3.29
N ALA A 187 3.49 17.04 -3.86
CA ALA A 187 2.80 18.15 -4.52
C ALA A 187 2.15 17.72 -5.85
N LEU A 188 1.04 18.35 -6.25
CA LEU A 188 0.46 18.09 -7.57
C LEU A 188 1.38 18.61 -8.69
N ARG A 189 1.38 17.89 -9.83
CA ARG A 189 2.13 18.31 -11.01
C ARG A 189 1.51 19.55 -11.63
N THR A 190 2.36 20.49 -12.05
CA THR A 190 1.93 21.70 -12.78
C THR A 190 1.93 21.51 -14.30
N THR A 191 2.55 20.42 -14.79
CA THR A 191 2.71 20.09 -16.21
C THR A 191 2.22 18.67 -16.51
N GLY A 192 1.97 18.38 -17.79
CA GLY A 192 1.46 17.07 -18.24
C GLY A 192 0.00 17.11 -18.67
N THR A 193 -0.57 15.93 -18.91
CA THR A 193 -1.99 15.71 -19.19
C THR A 193 -2.87 16.01 -17.98
N ASP A 194 -4.17 16.17 -18.18
CA ASP A 194 -5.12 16.48 -17.09
C ASP A 194 -5.22 15.36 -16.04
N VAL A 195 -4.95 14.11 -16.42
CA VAL A 195 -4.85 13.00 -15.46
C VAL A 195 -3.56 13.12 -14.66
N GLU A 196 -2.42 13.38 -15.32
CA GLU A 196 -1.13 13.52 -14.63
C GLU A 196 -1.10 14.68 -13.64
N LYS A 197 -1.75 15.81 -13.95
CA LYS A 197 -1.84 16.96 -13.02
C LYS A 197 -2.59 16.65 -11.73
N ARG A 198 -3.42 15.61 -11.72
CA ARG A 198 -4.15 15.12 -10.53
C ARG A 198 -3.39 14.04 -9.78
N ILE A 199 -2.25 13.60 -10.29
CA ILE A 199 -1.36 12.65 -9.63
C ILE A 199 -0.23 13.45 -8.98
N PRO A 200 0.00 13.29 -7.67
CA PRO A 200 1.14 13.88 -6.99
C PRO A 200 2.49 13.52 -7.64
N VAL A 201 3.48 14.41 -7.53
CA VAL A 201 4.87 14.05 -7.77
C VAL A 201 5.32 13.03 -6.74
N GLU A 202 6.27 12.18 -7.14
CA GLU A 202 6.89 11.23 -6.22
C GLU A 202 7.50 11.94 -5.02
N THR A 203 7.38 11.32 -3.85
CA THR A 203 7.94 11.81 -2.62
C THR A 203 9.46 11.88 -2.75
N THR A 204 10.06 12.97 -2.26
CA THR A 204 11.52 13.08 -2.23
C THR A 204 12.07 12.17 -1.14
N GLY A 205 12.92 11.21 -1.52
CA GLY A 205 13.46 10.22 -0.60
C GLY A 205 14.73 9.56 -1.13
N ALA A 206 15.45 8.92 -0.21
CA ALA A 206 16.66 8.16 -0.52
C ALA A 206 16.32 6.90 -1.33
N ASP A 207 17.25 6.48 -2.20
CA ASP A 207 17.05 5.27 -3.02
C ASP A 207 16.99 3.98 -2.20
N THR A 208 17.40 4.03 -0.92
CA THR A 208 17.21 2.94 0.04
C THR A 208 15.74 2.62 0.30
N LEU A 209 14.82 3.55 0.00
CA LEU A 209 13.37 3.34 0.13
C LEU A 209 12.78 2.51 -1.02
N LEU A 210 13.49 2.36 -2.14
CA LEU A 210 12.98 1.63 -3.31
C LEU A 210 12.89 0.11 -3.10
N ASN A 211 13.07 -0.40 -1.88
CA ASN A 211 12.92 -1.82 -1.53
C ASN A 211 12.46 -1.98 -0.08
N ASP A 212 11.89 -0.93 0.54
CA ASP A 212 11.46 -0.96 1.94
C ASP A 212 10.07 -1.60 2.11
N GLY A 213 9.38 -1.92 1.01
CA GLY A 213 8.04 -2.51 1.05
C GLY A 213 6.93 -1.49 1.26
N MET A 214 7.23 -0.20 1.21
CA MET A 214 6.27 0.89 1.40
C MET A 214 6.16 1.74 0.13
N PHE A 215 4.93 2.01 -0.29
CA PHE A 215 4.67 2.76 -1.51
C PHE A 215 3.25 3.30 -1.55
N THR A 216 3.03 4.37 -2.31
CA THR A 216 1.68 4.88 -2.60
C THR A 216 1.30 4.64 -4.05
N ILE A 217 0.11 4.08 -4.28
CA ILE A 217 -0.45 3.88 -5.62
C ILE A 217 -1.47 4.96 -5.91
N TYR A 218 -1.33 5.61 -7.07
CA TYR A 218 -2.32 6.51 -7.66
C TYR A 218 -2.82 5.95 -8.98
N PHE A 219 -4.07 5.48 -9.00
CA PHE A 219 -4.67 4.85 -10.18
C PHE A 219 -5.15 5.88 -11.20
N GLN A 220 -4.77 5.70 -12.47
CA GLN A 220 -5.04 6.66 -13.54
C GLN A 220 -6.48 6.61 -14.08
N ASP A 221 -7.25 5.56 -13.74
CA ASP A 221 -8.62 5.34 -14.23
C ASP A 221 -9.70 6.08 -13.41
N PHE A 222 -9.31 6.97 -12.50
CA PHE A 222 -10.21 7.88 -11.80
C PHE A 222 -10.63 9.03 -12.72
N GLY A 223 -11.94 9.22 -12.89
CA GLY A 223 -12.53 10.28 -13.71
C GLY A 223 -12.20 11.69 -13.18
N SER A 224 -12.42 12.73 -13.99
CA SER A 224 -12.04 14.13 -13.66
C SER A 224 -12.59 14.62 -12.31
N ASN A 225 -13.77 14.14 -11.92
CA ASN A 225 -14.47 14.52 -10.70
C ASN A 225 -14.28 13.51 -9.57
N GLU A 226 -13.59 12.38 -9.83
CA GLU A 226 -13.26 11.37 -8.82
C GLU A 226 -11.92 11.76 -8.16
N VAL A 227 -11.93 12.88 -7.45
CA VAL A 227 -10.76 13.48 -6.79
C VAL A 227 -11.06 13.79 -5.34
N VAL A 228 -10.01 13.97 -4.54
CA VAL A 228 -10.12 14.52 -3.19
C VAL A 228 -10.69 15.93 -3.27
N ILE A 229 -11.81 16.16 -2.61
CA ILE A 229 -12.44 17.48 -2.54
C ILE A 229 -11.93 18.27 -1.33
N ASP A 230 -12.38 19.51 -1.22
CA ASP A 230 -12.07 20.37 -0.09
C ASP A 230 -13.33 20.54 0.74
N ASN A 231 -13.19 20.62 2.06
CA ASN A 231 -14.31 20.98 2.92
C ASN A 231 -14.53 22.49 2.74
N ASN A 232 -15.56 22.88 2.00
CA ASN A 232 -15.97 24.28 1.92
C ASN A 232 -16.64 24.71 3.24
#